data_AF-C7RJU5-F1
#
_entry.id   AF-C7RJU5-F1
#
_cell.length_a   1.000
_cell.length_b   1.000
_cell.length_c   1.000
_cell.angle_alpha   90.00
_cell.angle_beta   90.00
_cell.angle_gamma   90.00
#
_symmetry.space_group_name_H-M   'P 1'
#
loop_
_entity.id
_entity.type
_entity.pdbx_description
1 polymer ?
#
loop_
_entity_poly.entity_id
_entity_poly.type
_entity_poly.pdbx_seq_one_letter_code
_entity_poly.pdbx_strand_id
1 'polypeptide(L)'
;MKWQHVRRSVSKPAILWSCLAIVAWLLFVVAALSTSSPSWLPDVVWSILALPADDGVLEARGQFGDSFGPFNALVSSLALVGVISTLALQQTVAKQQQFQEQLFHAVAAYQSLLESFETNYRTKSGEPGSLRGRSALQNAWQHYVVGPFLRSCKAPGMDDVARNVGSLFFGETVGFAATQGAIESVDRQVAGWLSTDGATAALEVLGQAWWALYSSHRHHLDALFRAWYTVHRILNEAPNYSVTVDAQRLYAASFRAQISWIEMVYMLANQSALPHNAMFPRACRYANYFCAYDNLATTGDVTVTLLVEVAKARKANPSGNELTRAAFSR
;
A
#
# COMPACT_ATOMS: atom_id res chain seq x y z
N MET A 1 -12.35 -15.28 17.43
CA MET A 1 -11.45 -16.15 16.64
C MET A 1 -10.00 -15.86 17.05
N LYS A 2 -9.43 -16.66 17.96
CA LYS A 2 -8.04 -16.54 18.45
C LYS A 2 -7.13 -17.43 17.60
N TRP A 3 -6.47 -16.86 16.60
CA TRP A 3 -5.36 -17.54 15.91
C TRP A 3 -4.04 -17.04 16.49
N GLN A 4 -3.63 -17.65 17.61
CA GLN A 4 -2.26 -17.57 18.10
C GLN A 4 -1.45 -18.69 17.45
N HIS A 5 -1.09 -18.52 16.16
CA HIS A 5 0.07 -19.21 15.64
C HIS A 5 1.30 -18.36 15.91
N VAL A 6 1.94 -18.71 17.03
CA VAL A 6 3.30 -18.34 17.39
C VAL A 6 4.23 -18.86 16.29
N ARG A 7 4.38 -18.09 15.20
CA ARG A 7 5.60 -18.13 14.40
C ARG A 7 6.64 -17.40 15.23
N ARG A 8 7.44 -18.16 15.99
CA ARG A 8 8.71 -17.64 16.50
C ARG A 8 9.49 -17.19 15.27
N SER A 9 9.47 -15.90 14.97
CA SER A 9 10.49 -15.30 14.13
C SER A 9 11.80 -15.69 14.79
N VAL A 10 12.59 -16.54 14.13
CA VAL A 10 13.99 -16.73 14.51
C VAL A 10 14.57 -15.33 14.37
N SER A 11 14.66 -14.65 15.50
CA SER A 11 15.10 -13.27 15.53
C SER A 11 16.53 -13.29 14.99
N LYS A 12 16.93 -12.29 14.21
CA LYS A 12 18.31 -12.16 13.72
C LYS A 12 19.39 -12.44 14.80
N PRO A 13 19.16 -12.12 16.10
CA PRO A 13 20.04 -12.57 17.18
C PRO A 13 20.23 -14.09 17.25
N ALA A 14 19.18 -14.90 17.10
CA ALA A 14 19.27 -16.35 17.25
C ALA A 14 20.19 -16.99 16.20
N ILE A 15 20.17 -16.52 14.95
CA ILE A 15 21.09 -16.98 13.90
C ILE A 15 22.52 -16.56 14.23
N LEU A 16 22.71 -15.32 14.68
CA LEU A 16 24.03 -14.81 15.06
C LEU A 16 24.62 -15.60 16.25
N TRP A 17 23.77 -15.92 17.25
CA TRP A 17 24.13 -16.77 18.39
C TRP A 17 24.43 -18.21 17.97
N SER A 18 23.70 -18.78 17.02
CA SER A 18 24.03 -20.10 16.47
C SER A 18 25.36 -20.10 15.72
N CYS A 19 25.65 -19.09 14.91
CA CYS A 19 26.95 -18.96 14.25
C CYS A 19 28.09 -18.77 15.25
N LEU A 20 27.92 -17.90 16.26
CA LEU A 20 28.90 -17.70 17.32
C LEU A 20 29.12 -18.97 18.14
N ALA A 21 28.05 -19.73 18.43
CA ALA A 21 28.15 -21.00 19.14
C ALA A 21 28.90 -22.06 18.31
N ILE A 22 28.68 -22.12 16.99
CA ILE A 22 29.41 -23.02 16.08
C ILE A 22 30.89 -22.64 16.02
N VAL A 23 31.21 -21.35 15.87
CA VAL A 23 32.61 -20.88 15.87
C VAL A 23 33.28 -21.15 17.22
N ALA A 24 32.61 -20.85 18.33
CA ALA A 24 33.12 -21.13 19.67
C ALA A 24 33.31 -22.63 19.90
N TRP A 25 32.40 -23.47 19.40
CA TRP A 25 32.52 -24.93 19.47
C TRP A 25 33.70 -25.44 18.62
N LEU A 26 33.88 -24.92 17.40
CA LEU A 26 35.04 -25.26 16.56
C LEU A 26 36.36 -24.84 17.21
N LEU A 27 36.42 -23.62 17.77
CA LEU A 27 37.59 -23.16 18.53
C LEU A 27 37.83 -24.02 19.78
N PHE A 28 36.77 -24.44 20.48
CA PHE A 28 36.87 -25.35 21.61
C PHE A 28 37.38 -26.73 21.19
N VAL A 29 36.92 -27.28 20.06
CA VAL A 29 37.43 -28.55 19.52
C VAL A 29 38.92 -28.43 19.16
N VAL A 30 39.34 -27.34 18.52
CA VAL A 30 40.75 -27.08 18.22
C VAL A 30 41.58 -26.92 19.50
N ALA A 31 41.06 -26.20 20.50
CA ALA A 31 41.71 -26.03 21.80
C ALA A 31 41.80 -27.35 22.58
N ALA A 32 40.73 -28.15 22.56
CA ALA A 32 40.70 -29.47 23.17
C ALA A 32 41.68 -30.41 22.47
N LEU A 33 41.73 -30.44 21.15
CA LEU A 33 42.68 -31.26 20.39
C LEU A 33 44.14 -30.81 20.56
N SER A 34 44.40 -29.53 20.83
CA SER A 34 45.76 -29.00 21.10
C SER A 34 46.18 -29.16 22.56
N THR A 35 45.25 -29.39 23.49
CA THR A 35 45.55 -29.66 24.92
C THR A 35 45.54 -31.14 25.24
N SER A 36 44.77 -31.93 24.49
CA SER A 36 44.75 -33.39 24.53
C SER A 36 45.62 -34.03 23.48
N SER A 37 46.34 -33.24 22.65
CA SER A 37 47.37 -33.79 21.78
C SER A 37 48.38 -34.49 22.67
N PRO A 38 48.46 -35.83 22.58
CA PRO A 38 49.46 -36.57 23.33
C PRO A 38 50.84 -36.00 22.96
N SER A 39 51.79 -35.97 23.91
CA SER A 39 53.07 -35.26 23.79
C SER A 39 53.91 -35.59 22.55
N TRP A 40 53.54 -36.64 21.80
CA TRP A 40 54.13 -37.02 20.52
C TRP A 40 53.63 -36.22 19.32
N LEU A 41 52.51 -35.49 19.38
CA LEU A 41 51.94 -34.80 18.22
C LEU A 41 52.81 -33.64 17.70
N PRO A 42 53.43 -32.80 18.56
CA PRO A 42 54.42 -31.82 18.12
C PRO A 42 55.66 -32.49 17.51
N ASP A 43 56.12 -33.61 18.08
CA ASP A 43 57.29 -34.34 17.61
C ASP A 43 57.03 -35.08 16.28
N VAL A 44 55.82 -35.59 16.05
CA VAL A 44 55.39 -36.21 14.78
C VAL A 44 55.21 -35.15 13.69
N VAL A 45 54.62 -33.99 14.01
CA VAL A 45 54.47 -32.89 13.05
C VAL A 45 55.84 -32.28 12.71
N TRP A 46 56.72 -32.08 13.70
CA TRP A 46 58.07 -31.59 13.46
C TRP A 46 58.97 -32.59 12.74
N SER A 47 58.89 -33.89 13.06
CA SER A 47 59.64 -34.92 12.31
C SER A 47 59.13 -35.05 10.88
N ILE A 48 57.82 -34.95 10.64
CA ILE A 48 57.25 -34.93 9.30
C ILE A 48 57.66 -33.66 8.52
N LEU A 49 57.80 -32.49 9.14
CA LEU A 49 58.19 -31.26 8.44
C LEU A 49 59.71 -31.07 8.29
N ALA A 50 60.53 -31.68 9.15
CA ALA A 50 61.98 -31.46 9.21
C ALA A 50 62.84 -32.57 8.59
N LEU A 51 62.27 -33.66 8.08
CA LEU A 51 63.05 -34.79 7.51
C LEU A 51 63.42 -34.60 6.02
N PRO A 52 64.68 -34.92 5.62
CA PRO A 52 65.08 -35.00 4.22
C PRO A 52 64.34 -36.13 3.50
N ALA A 53 64.13 -35.96 2.20
CA ALA A 53 63.31 -36.86 1.37
C ALA A 53 63.98 -38.23 1.22
N ASP A 54 63.60 -39.17 2.09
CA ASP A 54 63.89 -40.60 1.96
C ASP A 54 62.58 -41.32 1.62
N ASP A 55 62.63 -42.37 0.79
CA ASP A 55 61.46 -42.94 0.10
C ASP A 55 60.38 -43.49 1.06
N GLY A 56 60.75 -43.94 2.27
CA GLY A 56 59.79 -44.39 3.30
C GLY A 56 59.05 -43.26 4.04
N VAL A 57 59.60 -42.04 4.04
CA VAL A 57 58.97 -40.85 4.65
C VAL A 57 57.89 -40.27 3.74
N LEU A 58 58.02 -40.46 2.42
CA LEU A 58 56.99 -40.11 1.45
C LEU A 58 55.70 -40.93 1.65
N GLU A 59 55.82 -42.22 1.97
CA GLU A 59 54.66 -43.09 2.23
C GLU A 59 53.96 -42.71 3.55
N ALA A 60 54.72 -42.40 4.60
CA ALA A 60 54.17 -41.90 5.87
C ALA A 60 53.51 -40.51 5.73
N ARG A 61 54.08 -39.61 4.92
CA ARG A 61 53.48 -38.31 4.57
C ARG A 61 52.20 -38.48 3.74
N GLY A 62 52.17 -39.45 2.84
CA GLY A 62 50.98 -39.82 2.06
C GLY A 62 49.84 -40.33 2.96
N GLN A 63 50.13 -41.29 3.85
CA GLN A 63 49.14 -41.82 4.80
C GLN A 63 48.63 -40.77 5.79
N PHE A 64 49.50 -39.85 6.24
CA PHE A 64 49.07 -38.73 7.05
C PHE A 64 48.14 -37.80 6.25
N GLY A 65 48.46 -37.46 5.01
CA GLY A 65 47.59 -36.68 4.12
C GLY A 65 46.21 -37.33 3.88
N ASP A 66 46.17 -38.65 3.70
CA ASP A 66 44.93 -39.40 3.52
C ASP A 66 44.06 -39.42 4.79
N SER A 67 44.68 -39.39 5.98
CA SER A 67 43.97 -39.38 7.26
C SER A 67 43.21 -38.07 7.56
N PHE A 68 43.59 -36.94 6.93
CA PHE A 68 42.85 -35.67 7.02
C PHE A 68 41.76 -35.52 5.97
N GLY A 69 41.64 -36.46 5.03
CA GLY A 69 40.57 -36.48 4.02
C GLY A 69 39.16 -36.30 4.62
N PRO A 70 38.77 -37.08 5.65
CA PRO A 70 37.48 -36.93 6.32
C PRO A 70 37.27 -35.56 6.99
N PHE A 71 38.32 -34.97 7.57
CA PHE A 71 38.25 -33.65 8.19
C PHE A 71 38.08 -32.54 7.14
N ASN A 72 38.87 -32.59 6.06
CA ASN A 72 38.74 -31.65 4.94
C ASN A 72 37.36 -31.76 4.28
N ALA A 73 36.81 -32.97 4.14
CA ALA A 73 35.46 -33.19 3.65
C ALA A 73 34.40 -32.58 4.59
N LEU A 74 34.56 -32.73 5.91
CA LEU A 74 33.67 -32.13 6.91
C LEU A 74 33.69 -30.60 6.83
N VAL A 75 34.88 -29.98 6.84
CA VAL A 75 35.03 -28.52 6.74
C VAL A 75 34.45 -28.00 5.42
N SER A 76 34.72 -28.67 4.31
CA SER A 76 34.19 -28.30 3.00
C SER A 76 32.66 -28.41 2.94
N SER A 77 32.08 -29.45 3.56
CA SER A 77 30.62 -29.60 3.65
C SER A 77 29.97 -28.51 4.50
N LEU A 78 30.57 -28.13 5.64
CA LEU A 78 30.10 -27.03 6.47
C LEU A 78 30.21 -25.67 5.76
N ALA A 79 31.31 -25.43 5.05
CA ALA A 79 31.47 -24.24 4.22
C ALA A 79 30.38 -24.15 3.14
N LEU A 80 30.08 -25.28 2.47
CA LEU A 80 29.00 -25.36 1.48
C LEU A 80 27.63 -25.03 2.09
N VAL A 81 27.33 -25.55 3.27
CA VAL A 81 26.08 -25.21 4.01
C VAL A 81 26.02 -23.72 4.33
N GLY A 82 27.15 -23.11 4.71
CA GLY A 82 27.24 -21.67 4.94
C GLY A 82 26.94 -20.85 3.68
N VAL A 83 27.50 -21.25 2.53
CA VAL A 83 27.25 -20.60 1.23
C VAL A 83 25.77 -20.73 0.83
N ILE A 84 25.19 -21.93 0.92
CA ILE A 84 23.77 -22.16 0.61
C ILE A 84 22.87 -21.30 1.50
N SER A 85 23.16 -21.25 2.80
CA SER A 85 22.43 -20.41 3.75
C SER A 85 22.52 -18.93 3.41
N THR A 86 23.71 -18.47 3.03
CA THR A 86 23.94 -17.07 2.61
C THR A 86 23.17 -16.74 1.33
N LEU A 87 23.17 -17.63 0.33
CA LEU A 87 22.41 -17.46 -0.90
C LEU A 87 20.90 -17.39 -0.64
N ALA A 88 20.37 -18.24 0.25
CA ALA A 88 18.97 -18.21 0.63
C ALA A 88 18.59 -16.88 1.29
N LEU A 89 19.43 -16.35 2.18
CA LEU A 89 19.22 -15.03 2.80
C LEU A 89 19.28 -13.91 1.75
N GLN A 90 20.26 -13.93 0.85
CA GLN A 90 20.38 -12.94 -0.23
C GLN A 90 19.15 -12.94 -1.14
N GLN A 91 18.60 -14.12 -1.46
CA GLN A 91 17.39 -14.24 -2.26
C GLN A 91 16.18 -13.58 -1.58
N THR A 92 16.05 -13.70 -0.26
CA THR A 92 14.96 -13.02 0.48
C THR A 92 15.11 -11.51 0.47
N VAL A 93 16.34 -11.00 0.63
CA VAL A 93 16.62 -9.55 0.59
C VAL A 93 16.36 -9.00 -0.82
N ALA A 94 16.80 -9.70 -1.87
CA ALA A 94 16.56 -9.30 -3.25
C ALA A 94 15.06 -9.22 -3.58
N LYS A 95 14.25 -10.20 -3.12
CA LYS A 95 12.79 -10.16 -3.28
C LYS A 95 12.15 -8.95 -2.60
N GLN A 96 12.58 -8.63 -1.37
CA GLN A 96 12.06 -7.47 -0.65
C GLN A 96 12.44 -6.16 -1.33
N GLN A 97 13.66 -6.05 -1.84
CA GLN A 97 14.12 -4.88 -2.62
C GLN A 97 13.31 -4.72 -3.90
N GLN A 98 13.13 -5.79 -4.67
CA GLN A 98 12.31 -5.77 -5.88
C GLN A 98 10.87 -5.29 -5.62
N PHE A 99 10.27 -5.75 -4.51
CA PHE A 99 8.95 -5.29 -4.09
C PHE A 99 8.93 -3.78 -3.79
N GLN A 100 9.91 -3.29 -3.02
CA GLN A 100 10.01 -1.88 -2.65
C GLN A 100 10.17 -1.00 -3.89
N GLU A 101 11.05 -1.37 -4.81
CA GLU A 101 11.26 -0.66 -6.07
C GLU A 101 9.98 -0.60 -6.91
N GLN A 102 9.29 -1.73 -7.08
CA GLN A 102 8.02 -1.76 -7.81
C GLN A 102 6.96 -0.89 -7.15
N LEU A 103 6.86 -0.93 -5.82
CA LEU A 103 5.90 -0.13 -5.06
C LEU A 103 6.21 1.37 -5.20
N PHE A 104 7.46 1.78 -4.98
CA PHE A 104 7.84 3.20 -5.06
C PHE A 104 7.74 3.75 -6.48
N HIS A 105 8.07 2.96 -7.49
CA HIS A 105 7.83 3.33 -8.88
C HIS A 105 6.33 3.52 -9.17
N ALA A 106 5.47 2.62 -8.68
CA ALA A 106 4.02 2.75 -8.86
C ALA A 106 3.44 3.97 -8.14
N VAL A 107 3.93 4.29 -6.92
CA VAL A 107 3.54 5.49 -6.17
C VAL A 107 4.01 6.76 -6.88
N ALA A 108 5.25 6.79 -7.40
CA ALA A 108 5.77 7.93 -8.16
C ALA A 108 4.96 8.15 -9.45
N ALA A 109 4.61 7.08 -10.17
CA ALA A 109 3.75 7.17 -11.35
C ALA A 109 2.36 7.73 -11.01
N TYR A 110 1.79 7.33 -9.87
CA TYR A 110 0.53 7.90 -9.37
C TYR A 110 0.65 9.41 -9.09
N GLN A 111 1.71 9.84 -8.40
CA GLN A 111 1.95 11.26 -8.09
C GLN A 111 2.18 12.09 -9.36
N SER A 112 2.94 11.58 -10.33
CA SER A 112 3.14 12.25 -11.61
C SER A 112 1.84 12.42 -12.40
N LEU A 113 0.99 11.39 -12.43
CA LEU A 113 -0.34 11.47 -13.05
C LEU A 113 -1.24 12.49 -12.34
N LEU A 114 -1.18 12.54 -11.01
CA LEU A 114 -1.89 13.54 -10.23
C LEU A 114 -1.46 14.95 -10.62
N GLU A 115 -0.16 15.22 -10.62
CA GLU A 115 0.40 16.54 -10.98
C GLU A 115 0.11 16.96 -12.42
N SER A 116 -0.06 15.99 -13.34
CA SER A 116 -0.44 16.24 -14.72
C SER A 116 -1.91 16.68 -14.89
N PHE A 117 -2.76 16.49 -13.88
CA PHE A 117 -4.16 16.91 -13.94
C PHE A 117 -4.25 18.43 -13.88
N GLU A 118 -4.80 19.05 -14.92
CA GLU A 118 -4.89 20.51 -15.08
C GLU A 118 -6.32 20.96 -15.31
N THR A 119 -6.73 22.05 -14.66
CA THR A 119 -8.03 22.72 -14.92
C THR A 119 -7.85 24.21 -15.10
N ASN A 120 -8.62 24.77 -16.04
CA ASN A 120 -8.66 26.21 -16.25
C ASN A 120 -9.70 26.84 -15.33
N TYR A 121 -9.38 28.02 -14.79
CA TYR A 121 -10.31 28.84 -14.04
C TYR A 121 -10.22 30.29 -14.51
N ARG A 122 -11.24 31.10 -14.19
CA ARG A 122 -11.17 32.56 -14.34
C ARG A 122 -11.07 33.20 -12.96
N THR A 123 -10.14 34.12 -12.81
CA THR A 123 -10.02 34.95 -11.60
C THR A 123 -11.20 35.92 -11.51
N LYS A 124 -11.33 36.61 -10.36
CA LYS A 124 -12.31 37.71 -10.20
C LYS A 124 -12.06 38.86 -11.20
N SER A 125 -10.81 39.06 -11.65
CA SER A 125 -10.45 40.03 -12.70
C SER A 125 -10.80 39.55 -14.11
N GLY A 126 -11.28 38.31 -14.27
CA GLY A 126 -11.63 37.71 -15.56
C GLY A 126 -10.45 37.10 -16.31
N GLU A 127 -9.24 37.19 -15.75
CA GLU A 127 -8.02 36.63 -16.33
C GLU A 127 -8.06 35.09 -16.28
N PRO A 128 -7.63 34.41 -17.37
CA PRO A 128 -7.50 32.96 -17.36
C PRO A 128 -6.34 32.54 -16.47
N GLY A 129 -6.62 31.64 -15.53
CA GLY A 129 -5.63 30.95 -14.72
C GLY A 129 -5.71 29.43 -14.93
N SER A 130 -4.66 28.73 -14.54
CA SER A 130 -4.61 27.28 -14.56
C SER A 130 -4.21 26.75 -13.18
N LEU A 131 -4.90 25.70 -12.73
CA LEU A 131 -4.56 24.94 -11.54
C LEU A 131 -4.01 23.59 -11.96
N ARG A 132 -3.12 23.02 -11.14
CA ARG A 132 -2.59 21.67 -11.34
C ARG A 132 -2.74 20.80 -10.10
N GLY A 133 -2.64 19.49 -10.27
CA GLY A 133 -2.61 18.55 -9.17
C GLY A 133 -3.90 18.49 -8.37
N ARG A 134 -3.77 18.45 -7.05
CA ARG A 134 -4.90 18.35 -6.12
C ARG A 134 -5.83 19.55 -6.17
N SER A 135 -5.29 20.76 -6.37
CA SER A 135 -6.10 21.98 -6.49
C SER A 135 -6.98 21.96 -7.74
N ALA A 136 -6.46 21.39 -8.84
CA ALA A 136 -7.22 21.20 -10.07
C ALA A 136 -8.33 20.15 -9.90
N LEU A 137 -8.07 19.02 -9.24
CA LEU A 137 -9.12 18.05 -8.89
C LEU A 137 -10.21 18.69 -8.02
N GLN A 138 -9.83 19.44 -7.00
CA GLN A 138 -10.80 20.12 -6.13
C GLN A 138 -11.63 21.13 -6.93
N ASN A 139 -10.99 21.91 -7.80
CA ASN A 139 -11.68 22.88 -8.65
C ASN A 139 -12.65 22.20 -9.63
N ALA A 140 -12.26 21.11 -10.29
CA ALA A 140 -13.14 20.32 -11.15
C ALA A 140 -14.34 19.76 -10.39
N TRP A 141 -14.11 19.16 -9.22
CA TRP A 141 -15.20 18.64 -8.37
C TRP A 141 -16.21 19.73 -8.01
N GLN A 142 -15.73 20.89 -7.56
CA GLN A 142 -16.58 22.02 -7.21
C GLN A 142 -17.36 22.54 -8.42
N HIS A 143 -16.70 22.67 -9.58
CA HIS A 143 -17.30 23.23 -10.78
C HIS A 143 -18.34 22.32 -11.45
N TYR A 144 -18.02 21.03 -11.58
CA TYR A 144 -18.85 20.09 -12.33
C TYR A 144 -19.81 19.28 -11.45
N VAL A 145 -19.50 19.08 -10.17
CA VAL A 145 -20.31 18.23 -9.28
C VAL A 145 -21.08 19.06 -8.29
N VAL A 146 -20.39 19.72 -7.36
CA VAL A 146 -21.03 20.44 -6.24
C VAL A 146 -21.91 21.58 -6.77
N GLY A 147 -21.39 22.43 -7.64
CA GLY A 147 -22.12 23.58 -8.18
C GLY A 147 -23.42 23.19 -8.91
N PRO A 148 -23.38 22.32 -9.93
CA PRO A 148 -24.57 21.83 -10.62
C PRO A 148 -25.53 21.10 -9.69
N PHE A 149 -25.02 20.26 -8.79
CA PHE A 149 -25.85 19.55 -7.81
C PHE A 149 -26.66 20.52 -6.96
N LEU A 150 -26.01 21.50 -6.32
CA LEU A 150 -26.69 22.50 -5.49
C LEU A 150 -27.71 23.35 -6.29
N ARG A 151 -27.44 23.65 -7.57
CA ARG A 151 -28.37 24.39 -8.43
C ARG A 151 -29.59 23.59 -8.86
N SER A 152 -29.43 22.28 -9.06
CA SER A 152 -30.52 21.38 -9.46
C SER A 152 -31.40 21.00 -8.27
N CYS A 153 -30.82 20.98 -7.07
CA CYS A 153 -31.48 20.65 -5.83
C CYS A 153 -32.34 21.79 -5.25
N LYS A 154 -32.97 22.65 -6.08
CA LYS A 154 -33.90 23.75 -5.69
C LYS A 154 -35.19 23.26 -5.01
N ALA A 155 -35.05 22.55 -3.90
CA ALA A 155 -36.10 22.33 -2.93
C ALA A 155 -36.21 23.60 -2.05
N PRO A 156 -37.43 24.03 -1.68
CA PRO A 156 -37.60 25.13 -0.73
C PRO A 156 -36.82 24.85 0.56
N GLY A 157 -35.89 25.74 0.91
CA GLY A 157 -34.99 25.62 2.09
C GLY A 157 -33.52 25.36 1.77
N MET A 158 -33.16 25.05 0.51
CA MET A 158 -31.76 24.79 0.14
C MET A 158 -30.94 26.04 -0.22
N ASP A 159 -31.58 27.19 -0.44
CA ASP A 159 -30.88 28.45 -0.74
C ASP A 159 -29.96 28.90 0.40
N ASP A 160 -30.27 28.51 1.64
CA ASP A 160 -29.44 28.78 2.81
C ASP A 160 -28.30 27.76 2.93
N VAL A 161 -28.52 26.49 2.56
CA VAL A 161 -27.45 25.48 2.50
C VAL A 161 -26.46 25.80 1.39
N ALA A 162 -26.92 26.14 0.19
CA ALA A 162 -26.06 26.54 -0.90
C ALA A 162 -25.25 27.81 -0.56
N ARG A 163 -25.85 28.78 0.17
CA ARG A 163 -25.13 29.95 0.70
C ARG A 163 -24.07 29.59 1.75
N ASN A 164 -24.43 28.74 2.72
CA ASN A 164 -23.54 28.38 3.83
C ASN A 164 -22.41 27.41 3.42
N VAL A 165 -22.71 26.48 2.52
CA VAL A 165 -21.70 25.58 1.92
C VAL A 165 -20.79 26.39 1.01
N GLY A 166 -21.35 27.28 0.18
CA GLY A 166 -20.55 28.21 -0.63
C GLY A 166 -19.54 29.01 0.21
N SER A 167 -19.97 29.65 1.31
CA SER A 167 -19.07 30.46 2.14
C SER A 167 -17.98 29.65 2.85
N LEU A 168 -18.28 28.42 3.27
CA LEU A 168 -17.32 27.50 3.90
C LEU A 168 -16.21 27.02 2.95
N PHE A 169 -16.51 26.85 1.66
CA PHE A 169 -15.55 26.34 0.68
C PHE A 169 -14.82 27.44 -0.12
N PHE A 170 -15.38 28.66 -0.21
CA PHE A 170 -14.78 29.78 -0.97
C PHE A 170 -13.92 30.76 -0.15
N GLY A 171 -13.60 30.42 1.11
CA GLY A 171 -12.58 31.14 1.88
C GLY A 171 -13.04 32.44 2.54
N GLU A 172 -14.33 32.58 2.84
CA GLU A 172 -14.73 33.52 3.89
C GLU A 172 -14.58 32.80 5.23
N THR A 173 -13.80 33.40 6.13
CA THR A 173 -13.55 32.93 7.50
C THR A 173 -14.85 32.92 8.32
N VAL A 174 -15.69 31.90 8.11
CA VAL A 174 -16.84 31.65 8.98
C VAL A 174 -16.32 30.96 10.24
N GLY A 175 -16.60 31.55 11.41
CA GLY A 175 -16.11 31.04 12.70
C GLY A 175 -16.55 29.60 13.00
N PHE A 176 -15.65 28.82 13.60
CA PHE A 176 -15.75 27.37 13.83
C PHE A 176 -17.09 26.89 14.44
N ALA A 177 -17.70 27.68 15.31
CA ALA A 177 -18.99 27.35 15.94
C ALA A 177 -20.18 27.47 14.97
N ALA A 178 -20.15 28.45 14.06
CA ALA A 178 -21.17 28.59 13.01
C ALA A 178 -21.02 27.48 11.95
N THR A 179 -19.78 27.03 11.70
CA THR A 179 -19.46 25.89 10.84
C THR A 179 -20.06 24.59 11.37
N GLN A 180 -19.94 24.32 12.67
CA GLN A 180 -20.42 23.06 13.26
C GLN A 180 -21.95 22.96 13.26
N GLY A 181 -22.66 24.04 13.61
CA GLY A 181 -24.12 24.06 13.53
C GLY A 181 -24.66 23.92 12.09
N ALA A 182 -23.96 24.51 11.10
CA ALA A 182 -24.29 24.35 9.69
C ALA A 182 -24.06 22.90 9.22
N ILE A 183 -22.96 22.27 9.63
CA ILE A 183 -22.64 20.87 9.30
C ILE A 183 -23.70 19.91 9.87
N GLU A 184 -24.07 20.03 11.14
CA GLU A 184 -25.09 19.18 11.77
C GLU A 184 -26.49 19.38 11.16
N SER A 185 -26.77 20.60 10.67
CA SER A 185 -27.97 20.90 9.89
C SER A 185 -27.95 20.18 8.54
N VAL A 186 -26.83 20.23 7.82
CA VAL A 186 -26.66 19.53 6.53
C VAL A 186 -26.81 18.03 6.71
N ASP A 187 -26.14 17.43 7.69
CA ASP A 187 -26.20 15.97 7.93
C ASP A 187 -27.64 15.50 8.22
N ARG A 188 -28.41 16.25 9.03
CA ARG A 188 -29.83 15.94 9.28
C ARG A 188 -30.69 16.07 8.04
N GLN A 189 -30.46 17.09 7.21
CA GLN A 189 -31.21 17.27 5.96
C GLN A 189 -30.89 16.15 4.96
N VAL A 190 -29.63 15.74 4.85
CA VAL A 190 -29.21 14.63 3.98
C VAL A 190 -29.83 13.30 4.44
N ALA A 191 -29.83 13.02 5.74
CA ALA A 191 -30.51 11.85 6.28
C ALA A 191 -32.03 11.87 5.98
N GLY A 192 -32.68 13.04 6.09
CA GLY A 192 -34.07 13.22 5.68
C GLY A 192 -34.29 12.92 4.19
N TRP A 193 -33.40 13.39 3.33
CA TRP A 193 -33.49 13.18 1.88
C TRP A 193 -33.34 11.72 1.50
N LEU A 194 -32.36 11.04 2.08
CA LEU A 194 -32.09 9.62 1.87
C LEU A 194 -33.30 8.73 2.23
N SER A 195 -34.20 9.21 3.10
CA SER A 195 -35.41 8.50 3.52
C SER A 195 -36.63 8.69 2.60
N THR A 196 -36.50 9.47 1.51
CA THR A 196 -37.63 9.86 0.64
C THR A 196 -37.32 9.63 -0.85
N ASP A 197 -38.35 9.74 -1.71
CA ASP A 197 -38.20 9.72 -3.18
C ASP A 197 -37.20 10.77 -3.71
N GLY A 198 -36.90 11.81 -2.92
CA GLY A 198 -35.89 12.83 -3.23
C GLY A 198 -34.46 12.29 -3.31
N ALA A 199 -34.16 11.16 -2.64
CA ALA A 199 -32.85 10.52 -2.74
C ALA A 199 -32.54 10.11 -4.18
N THR A 200 -33.50 9.49 -4.87
CA THR A 200 -33.36 9.03 -6.24
C THR A 200 -33.05 10.18 -7.19
N ALA A 201 -33.81 11.27 -7.08
CA ALA A 201 -33.61 12.46 -7.90
C ALA A 201 -32.24 13.12 -7.62
N ALA A 202 -31.85 13.24 -6.35
CA ALA A 202 -30.53 13.77 -5.97
C ALA A 202 -29.39 12.89 -6.53
N LEU A 203 -29.54 11.57 -6.48
CA LEU A 203 -28.57 10.64 -7.04
C LEU A 203 -28.50 10.71 -8.57
N GLU A 204 -29.61 10.90 -9.26
CA GLU A 204 -29.61 11.10 -10.70
C GLU A 204 -28.87 12.40 -11.07
N VAL A 205 -29.15 13.50 -10.38
CA VAL A 205 -28.43 14.76 -10.57
C VAL A 205 -26.93 14.59 -10.30
N LEU A 206 -26.57 13.94 -9.19
CA LEU A 206 -25.17 13.69 -8.84
C LEU A 206 -24.48 12.80 -9.88
N GLY A 207 -25.18 11.78 -10.37
CA GLY A 207 -24.70 10.88 -11.42
C GLY A 207 -24.45 11.61 -12.74
N GLN A 208 -25.38 12.46 -13.17
CA GLN A 208 -25.23 13.31 -14.36
C GLN A 208 -24.05 14.29 -14.20
N ALA A 209 -23.94 14.93 -13.03
CA ALA A 209 -22.88 15.88 -12.73
C ALA A 209 -21.49 15.20 -12.70
N TRP A 210 -21.39 14.03 -12.07
CA TRP A 210 -20.20 13.19 -12.12
C TRP A 210 -19.88 12.75 -13.55
N TRP A 211 -20.87 12.32 -14.33
CA TRP A 211 -20.65 11.87 -15.71
C TRP A 211 -20.14 12.99 -16.61
N ALA A 212 -20.63 14.23 -16.43
CA ALA A 212 -20.13 15.40 -17.15
C ALA A 212 -18.64 15.67 -16.82
N LEU A 213 -18.28 15.62 -15.54
CA LEU A 213 -16.89 15.73 -15.08
C LEU A 213 -16.03 14.59 -15.66
N TYR A 214 -16.50 13.36 -15.52
CA TYR A 214 -15.77 12.17 -15.92
C TYR A 214 -15.56 12.16 -17.43
N SER A 215 -16.57 12.48 -18.22
CA SER A 215 -16.46 12.56 -19.68
C SER A 215 -15.45 13.63 -20.11
N SER A 216 -15.42 14.77 -19.42
CA SER A 216 -14.47 15.87 -19.70
C SER A 216 -13.02 15.51 -19.37
N HIS A 217 -12.81 14.61 -18.40
CA HIS A 217 -11.47 14.28 -17.88
C HIS A 217 -11.16 12.78 -17.88
N ARG A 218 -11.85 12.01 -18.72
CA ARG A 218 -11.89 10.55 -18.69
C ARG A 218 -10.50 9.92 -18.67
N HIS A 219 -9.64 10.34 -19.59
CA HIS A 219 -8.29 9.80 -19.73
C HIS A 219 -7.47 9.96 -18.45
N HIS A 220 -7.52 11.13 -17.81
CA HIS A 220 -6.77 11.38 -16.58
C HIS A 220 -7.34 10.61 -15.39
N LEU A 221 -8.67 10.59 -15.23
CA LEU A 221 -9.31 9.90 -14.11
C LEU A 221 -9.17 8.37 -14.21
N ASP A 222 -9.26 7.82 -15.41
CA ASP A 222 -8.98 6.41 -15.66
C ASP A 222 -7.52 6.06 -15.36
N ALA A 223 -6.57 6.89 -15.79
CA ALA A 223 -5.15 6.68 -15.51
C ALA A 223 -4.86 6.74 -14.01
N LEU A 224 -5.38 7.76 -13.32
CA LEU A 224 -5.22 7.94 -11.88
C LEU A 224 -5.80 6.75 -11.09
N PHE A 225 -7.00 6.29 -11.47
CA PHE A 225 -7.64 5.12 -10.86
C PHE A 225 -6.83 3.84 -11.07
N ARG A 226 -6.32 3.61 -12.29
CA ARG A 226 -5.49 2.44 -12.60
C ARG A 226 -4.16 2.47 -11.84
N ALA A 227 -3.54 3.63 -11.70
CA ALA A 227 -2.32 3.79 -10.92
C ALA A 227 -2.58 3.50 -9.43
N TRP A 228 -3.63 4.08 -8.85
CA TRP A 228 -4.09 3.78 -7.49
C TRP A 228 -4.37 2.29 -7.28
N TYR A 229 -5.08 1.65 -8.23
CA TYR A 229 -5.36 0.21 -8.21
C TYR A 229 -4.08 -0.62 -8.28
N THR A 230 -3.12 -0.20 -9.11
CA THR A 230 -1.84 -0.89 -9.29
C THR A 230 -1.03 -0.89 -7.99
N VAL A 231 -0.97 0.23 -7.28
CA VAL A 231 -0.31 0.30 -5.96
C VAL A 231 -0.93 -0.71 -5.00
N HIS A 232 -2.26 -0.73 -4.89
CA HIS A 232 -2.97 -1.67 -4.01
C HIS A 232 -2.81 -3.13 -4.43
N ARG A 233 -2.76 -3.41 -5.73
CA ARG A 233 -2.47 -4.75 -6.25
C ARG A 233 -1.07 -5.22 -5.86
N ILE A 234 -0.04 -4.38 -6.04
CA ILE A 234 1.33 -4.66 -5.63
C ILE A 234 1.39 -4.91 -4.12
N LEU A 235 0.74 -4.06 -3.32
CA LEU A 235 0.62 -4.27 -1.87
C LEU A 235 0.01 -5.63 -1.55
N ASN A 236 -1.05 -6.04 -2.25
CA ASN A 236 -1.67 -7.36 -2.05
C ASN A 236 -0.75 -8.53 -2.44
N GLU A 237 0.20 -8.31 -3.34
CA GLU A 237 1.21 -9.30 -3.76
C GLU A 237 2.44 -9.35 -2.83
N ALA A 238 2.54 -8.46 -1.84
CA ALA A 238 3.66 -8.40 -0.89
C ALA A 238 4.05 -9.74 -0.24
N PRO A 239 3.11 -10.65 0.12
CA PRO A 239 3.46 -11.97 0.65
C PRO A 239 4.34 -12.81 -0.29
N ASN A 240 4.26 -12.61 -1.60
CA ASN A 240 5.09 -13.31 -2.60
C ASN A 240 6.56 -12.87 -2.55
N TYR A 241 6.83 -11.69 -1.96
CA TYR A 241 8.15 -11.08 -1.83
C TYR A 241 8.75 -11.23 -0.43
N SER A 242 8.24 -12.18 0.37
CA SER A 242 8.69 -12.40 1.76
C SER A 242 8.51 -11.15 2.64
N VAL A 243 7.55 -10.28 2.32
CA VAL A 243 7.16 -9.12 3.14
C VAL A 243 6.17 -9.59 4.20
N THR A 244 6.37 -9.15 5.45
CA THR A 244 5.46 -9.48 6.55
C THR A 244 4.14 -8.72 6.41
N VAL A 245 3.06 -9.26 7.00
CA VAL A 245 1.73 -8.61 7.00
C VAL A 245 1.79 -7.23 7.67
N ASP A 246 2.58 -7.07 8.73
CA ASP A 246 2.72 -5.78 9.42
C ASP A 246 3.45 -4.75 8.55
N ALA A 247 4.50 -5.16 7.83
CA ALA A 247 5.19 -4.29 6.88
C ALA A 247 4.26 -3.91 5.71
N GLN A 248 3.50 -4.87 5.18
CA GLN A 248 2.49 -4.63 4.14
C GLN A 248 1.45 -3.59 4.61
N ARG A 249 0.94 -3.70 5.83
CA ARG A 249 0.01 -2.71 6.43
C ARG A 249 0.67 -1.34 6.63
N LEU A 250 1.93 -1.29 7.04
CA LEU A 250 2.68 -0.04 7.17
C LEU A 250 2.84 0.66 5.82
N TYR A 251 3.18 -0.07 4.75
CA TYR A 251 3.24 0.48 3.40
C TYR A 251 1.88 0.99 2.92
N ALA A 252 0.81 0.23 3.16
CA ALA A 252 -0.55 0.65 2.83
C ALA A 252 -0.96 1.93 3.58
N ALA A 253 -0.67 2.01 4.89
CA ALA A 253 -0.92 3.20 5.69
C ALA A 253 -0.12 4.41 5.22
N SER A 254 1.14 4.19 4.82
CA SER A 254 2.03 5.23 4.28
C SER A 254 1.54 5.76 2.93
N PHE A 255 1.05 4.89 2.04
CA PHE A 255 0.43 5.31 0.79
C PHE A 255 -0.87 6.07 1.05
N ARG A 256 -1.75 5.55 1.91
CA ARG A 256 -3.01 6.19 2.30
C ARG A 256 -2.80 7.59 2.89
N ALA A 257 -1.75 7.79 3.68
CA ALA A 257 -1.40 9.10 4.24
C ALA A 257 -1.02 10.15 3.17
N GLN A 258 -0.64 9.73 1.96
CA GLN A 258 -0.29 10.61 0.84
C GLN A 258 -1.49 10.95 -0.05
N ILE A 259 -2.59 10.21 0.08
CA ILE A 259 -3.82 10.42 -0.70
C ILE A 259 -4.66 11.47 0.01
N SER A 260 -4.96 12.57 -0.68
CA SER A 260 -5.85 13.60 -0.16
C SER A 260 -7.32 13.17 -0.17
N TRP A 261 -8.15 13.90 0.59
CA TRP A 261 -9.60 13.63 0.63
C TRP A 261 -10.23 13.63 -0.76
N ILE A 262 -9.84 14.58 -1.62
CA ILE A 262 -10.44 14.72 -2.95
C ILE A 262 -10.06 13.54 -3.84
N GLU A 263 -8.81 13.07 -3.78
CA GLU A 263 -8.39 11.87 -4.51
C GLU A 263 -9.23 10.66 -4.10
N MET A 264 -9.50 10.48 -2.79
CA MET A 264 -10.38 9.41 -2.29
C MET A 264 -11.80 9.52 -2.84
N VAL A 265 -12.36 10.73 -2.95
CA VAL A 265 -13.70 10.96 -3.53
C VAL A 265 -13.76 10.57 -4.99
N TYR A 266 -12.75 10.93 -5.78
CA TYR A 266 -12.69 10.50 -7.18
C TYR A 266 -12.56 8.98 -7.31
N MET A 267 -11.76 8.32 -6.46
CA MET A 267 -11.66 6.86 -6.45
C MET A 267 -13.01 6.21 -6.10
N LEU A 268 -13.70 6.73 -5.08
CA LEU A 268 -15.01 6.25 -4.66
C LEU A 268 -16.07 6.48 -5.74
N ALA A 269 -16.12 7.67 -6.34
CA ALA A 269 -17.04 8.00 -7.40
C ALA A 269 -16.79 7.14 -8.64
N ASN A 270 -15.54 6.94 -9.06
CA ASN A 270 -15.21 6.10 -10.21
C ASN A 270 -15.55 4.61 -9.95
N GLN A 271 -15.40 4.14 -8.72
CA GLN A 271 -15.89 2.83 -8.31
C GLN A 271 -17.42 2.77 -8.41
N SER A 272 -18.13 3.71 -7.78
CA SER A 272 -19.58 3.73 -7.69
C SER A 272 -20.29 3.94 -9.03
N ALA A 273 -19.70 4.70 -9.95
CA ALA A 273 -20.33 5.15 -11.18
C ALA A 273 -20.15 4.20 -12.37
N LEU A 274 -19.20 3.26 -12.35
CA LEU A 274 -18.97 2.38 -13.51
C LEU A 274 -19.79 1.07 -13.36
N PRO A 275 -20.90 0.89 -14.11
CA PRO A 275 -21.69 -0.35 -14.05
C PRO A 275 -20.97 -1.57 -14.65
N HIS A 276 -19.97 -1.36 -15.52
CA HIS A 276 -19.33 -2.43 -16.30
C HIS A 276 -17.85 -2.68 -15.98
N ASN A 277 -17.29 -2.04 -14.96
CA ASN A 277 -15.87 -2.23 -14.69
C ASN A 277 -15.66 -3.58 -13.96
N ALA A 278 -15.17 -4.59 -14.69
CA ALA A 278 -14.77 -5.89 -14.12
C ALA A 278 -13.70 -5.73 -13.02
N MET A 279 -13.00 -4.59 -12.95
CA MET A 279 -12.08 -4.27 -11.87
C MET A 279 -12.78 -3.88 -10.56
N PHE A 280 -14.06 -3.48 -10.60
CA PHE A 280 -14.79 -2.98 -9.43
C PHE A 280 -14.78 -3.94 -8.23
N PRO A 281 -15.09 -5.25 -8.37
CA PRO A 281 -15.04 -6.17 -7.23
C PRO A 281 -13.63 -6.30 -6.63
N ARG A 282 -12.59 -6.27 -7.46
CA ARG A 282 -11.20 -6.37 -7.01
C ARG A 282 -10.73 -5.09 -6.33
N ALA A 283 -11.02 -3.94 -6.93
CA ALA A 283 -10.70 -2.62 -6.37
C ALA A 283 -11.40 -2.42 -5.02
N CYS A 284 -12.68 -2.77 -4.91
CA CYS A 284 -13.41 -2.75 -3.65
C CYS A 284 -12.79 -3.70 -2.62
N ARG A 285 -12.39 -4.92 -3.02
CA ARG A 285 -11.69 -5.85 -2.10
C ARG A 285 -10.41 -5.23 -1.56
N TYR A 286 -9.59 -4.61 -2.41
CA TYR A 286 -8.36 -3.96 -1.97
C TYR A 286 -8.64 -2.74 -1.10
N ALA A 287 -9.60 -1.88 -1.48
CA ALA A 287 -9.98 -0.71 -0.68
C ALA A 287 -10.41 -1.11 0.73
N ASN A 288 -11.23 -2.15 0.86
CA ASN A 288 -11.65 -2.67 2.18
C ASN A 288 -10.49 -3.33 2.94
N TYR A 289 -9.66 -4.13 2.27
CA TYR A 289 -8.54 -4.83 2.92
C TYR A 289 -7.49 -3.86 3.48
N PHE A 290 -7.22 -2.78 2.75
CA PHE A 290 -6.23 -1.76 3.11
C PHE A 290 -6.83 -0.52 3.78
N CYS A 291 -8.13 -0.54 4.09
CA CYS A 291 -8.79 0.60 4.74
C CYS A 291 -8.58 1.93 3.98
N ALA A 292 -8.62 1.87 2.64
CA ALA A 292 -8.21 2.98 1.77
C ALA A 292 -9.04 4.26 2.00
N TYR A 293 -10.26 4.13 2.50
CA TYR A 293 -11.20 5.23 2.74
C TYR A 293 -11.38 5.59 4.22
N ASP A 294 -10.59 5.02 5.15
CA ASP A 294 -10.77 5.29 6.58
C ASP A 294 -10.49 6.76 6.96
N ASN A 295 -9.77 7.51 6.11
CA ASN A 295 -9.54 8.95 6.28
C ASN A 295 -10.53 9.82 5.50
N LEU A 296 -11.51 9.24 4.79
CA LEU A 296 -12.50 10.00 4.04
C LEU A 296 -13.53 10.56 5.03
N ALA A 297 -13.33 11.80 5.44
CA ALA A 297 -14.35 12.55 6.17
C ALA A 297 -15.50 12.91 5.22
N THR A 298 -16.72 12.53 5.59
CA THR A 298 -17.94 12.90 4.86
C THR A 298 -18.58 14.18 5.42
N THR A 299 -18.12 14.62 6.59
CA THR A 299 -18.71 15.73 7.33
C THR A 299 -18.56 17.03 6.54
N GLY A 300 -19.68 17.68 6.23
CA GLY A 300 -19.71 18.97 5.53
C GLY A 300 -19.73 18.92 3.99
N ASP A 301 -19.67 17.73 3.37
CA ASP A 301 -19.89 17.58 1.92
C ASP A 301 -21.02 16.58 1.64
N VAL A 302 -22.22 17.12 1.38
CA VAL A 302 -23.43 16.35 1.03
C VAL A 302 -23.20 15.42 -0.16
N THR A 303 -22.41 15.85 -1.16
CA THR A 303 -22.18 15.04 -2.36
C THR A 303 -21.35 13.79 -2.04
N VAL A 304 -20.38 13.93 -1.14
CA VAL A 304 -19.56 12.81 -0.65
C VAL A 304 -20.38 11.88 0.23
N THR A 305 -21.20 12.41 1.14
CA THR A 305 -22.11 11.60 1.96
C THR A 305 -23.04 10.77 1.09
N LEU A 306 -23.65 11.38 0.07
CA LEU A 306 -24.50 10.65 -0.89
C LEU A 306 -23.71 9.56 -1.64
N LEU A 307 -22.49 9.86 -2.11
CA LEU A 307 -21.65 8.84 -2.76
C LEU A 307 -21.32 7.66 -1.85
N VAL A 308 -21.04 7.92 -0.57
CA VAL A 308 -20.75 6.87 0.42
C VAL A 308 -21.98 6.01 0.66
N GLU A 309 -23.17 6.60 0.79
CA GLU A 309 -24.41 5.85 0.96
C GLU A 309 -24.76 5.01 -0.27
N VAL A 310 -24.52 5.54 -1.48
CA VAL A 310 -24.63 4.75 -2.73
C VAL A 310 -23.68 3.56 -2.72
N ALA A 311 -22.43 3.78 -2.34
CA ALA A 311 -21.43 2.71 -2.30
C ALA A 311 -21.83 1.62 -1.28
N LYS A 312 -22.34 2.01 -0.11
CA LYS A 312 -22.89 1.08 0.90
C LYS A 312 -24.08 0.30 0.37
N ALA A 313 -25.06 0.97 -0.25
CA ALA A 313 -26.26 0.33 -0.80
C ALA A 313 -25.90 -0.68 -1.90
N ARG A 314 -24.94 -0.34 -2.79
CA ARG A 314 -24.46 -1.25 -3.84
C ARG A 314 -23.69 -2.45 -3.28
N LYS A 315 -22.94 -2.27 -2.19
CA LYS A 315 -22.28 -3.37 -1.48
C LYS A 315 -23.29 -4.33 -0.85
N ALA A 316 -24.40 -3.82 -0.32
CA ALA A 316 -25.46 -4.62 0.28
C ALA A 316 -26.29 -5.39 -0.74
N ASN A 317 -26.52 -4.81 -1.94
CA ASN A 317 -27.30 -5.45 -3.00
C ASN A 317 -26.60 -5.35 -4.37
N PRO A 318 -25.60 -6.19 -4.66
CA PRO A 318 -24.81 -6.12 -5.89
C PRO A 318 -25.63 -6.36 -7.17
N SER A 319 -26.70 -7.15 -7.08
CA SER A 319 -27.53 -7.57 -8.21
C SER A 319 -28.76 -6.69 -8.47
N GLY A 320 -29.19 -5.89 -7.48
CA GLY A 320 -30.58 -5.43 -7.41
C GLY A 320 -30.82 -3.94 -7.21
N ASN A 321 -29.83 -3.05 -7.31
CA ASN A 321 -30.11 -1.63 -7.11
C ASN A 321 -30.45 -0.92 -8.43
N GLU A 322 -31.73 -0.96 -8.82
CA GLU A 322 -32.27 -0.19 -9.96
C GLU A 322 -32.00 1.31 -9.80
N LEU A 323 -31.97 1.83 -8.57
CA LEU A 323 -31.63 3.23 -8.27
C LEU A 323 -30.22 3.59 -8.72
N THR A 324 -29.24 2.73 -8.46
CA THR A 324 -27.86 2.97 -8.88
C THR A 324 -27.65 2.72 -10.36
N ARG A 325 -28.39 1.76 -10.96
CA ARG A 325 -28.42 1.64 -12.42
C ARG A 325 -29.00 2.90 -13.04
N ALA A 326 -30.18 3.34 -12.64
CA ALA A 326 -30.85 4.50 -13.21
C ALA A 326 -30.01 5.79 -13.13
N ALA A 327 -29.33 6.02 -12.00
CA ALA A 327 -28.49 7.21 -11.82
C ALA A 327 -27.19 7.20 -12.66
N PHE A 328 -26.69 6.03 -13.08
CA PHE A 328 -25.39 5.88 -13.74
C PHE A 328 -25.42 5.04 -15.05
N SER A 329 -26.59 4.79 -15.63
CA SER A 329 -26.76 3.98 -16.86
C SER A 329 -26.97 4.78 -18.14
N ARG A 330 -26.91 6.12 -18.08
CA ARG A 330 -27.01 7.01 -19.25
C ARG A 330 -25.65 7.63 -19.55
#